data_AF-A0A085V7V5-F1
#
_entry.id   AF-A0A085V7V5-F1
#
_cell.length_a   1.000
_cell.length_b   1.000
_cell.length_c   1.000
_cell.angle_alpha   90.00
_cell.angle_beta   90.00
_cell.angle_gamma   90.00
#
_symmetry.space_group_name_H-M   'P 1'
#
loop_
_entity.id
_entity.type
_entity.pdbx_description
1 polymer ?
#
loop_
_entity_poly.entity_id
_entity_poly.type
_entity_poly.pdbx_seq_one_letter_code
_entity_poly.pdbx_strand_id
1 'polypeptide(L)'
;MNERKVYSREFKQRAACMVIDDECPVPDVCATLEIGPTALRRWVDQVRKERQGQPVKGTKAITDEQREIQNLKAKIKRMELEAEILKKATALLMSDPDRFR
;
A
#
# COMPACT_ATOMS: atom_id res chain seq x y z
N MET A 1 -13.16 5.45 -27.46
CA MET A 1 -13.08 5.13 -26.02
C MET A 1 -11.61 4.81 -25.72
N ASN A 2 -10.91 5.63 -24.92
CA ASN A 2 -9.53 5.31 -24.55
C ASN A 2 -9.54 4.22 -23.47
N GLU A 3 -9.17 3.01 -23.85
CA GLU A 3 -9.03 1.89 -22.93
C GLU A 3 -7.87 2.15 -21.96
N ARG A 4 -8.15 2.21 -20.66
CA ARG A 4 -7.12 2.49 -19.66
C ARG A 4 -6.25 1.24 -19.53
N LYS A 5 -5.01 1.30 -20.03
CA LYS A 5 -4.00 0.25 -19.80
C LYS A 5 -3.84 0.03 -18.28
N VAL A 6 -4.13 -1.18 -17.81
CA VAL A 6 -3.93 -1.59 -16.42
C VAL A 6 -2.61 -2.36 -16.34
N TYR A 7 -1.69 -1.85 -15.53
CA TYR A 7 -0.39 -2.47 -15.33
C TYR A 7 -0.35 -3.24 -14.03
N SER A 8 0.27 -4.43 -14.06
CA SER A 8 0.55 -5.20 -12.86
C SER A 8 1.50 -4.44 -11.95
N ARG A 9 1.47 -4.78 -10.67
CA ARG A 9 2.32 -4.15 -9.67
C ARG A 9 3.80 -4.43 -9.93
N GLU A 10 4.14 -5.69 -10.19
CA GLU A 10 5.49 -6.12 -10.51
C GLU A 10 6.04 -5.38 -11.73
N PHE A 11 5.19 -5.15 -12.75
CA PHE A 11 5.56 -4.35 -13.91
C PHE A 11 5.89 -2.90 -13.53
N LYS A 12 5.05 -2.27 -12.70
CA LYS A 12 5.31 -0.89 -12.22
C LYS A 12 6.59 -0.80 -11.42
N GLN A 13 6.84 -1.78 -10.54
CA GLN A 13 8.05 -1.86 -9.74
C GLN A 13 9.28 -2.01 -10.63
N ARG A 14 9.25 -2.96 -11.58
CA ARG A 14 10.35 -3.18 -12.52
C ARG A 14 10.65 -1.94 -13.37
N ALA A 15 9.62 -1.30 -13.93
CA ALA A 15 9.78 -0.08 -14.73
C ALA A 15 10.36 1.07 -13.90
N ALA A 16 9.95 1.21 -12.64
CA ALA A 16 10.53 2.21 -11.74
C ALA A 16 11.97 1.87 -11.34
N CYS A 17 12.30 0.59 -11.10
CA CYS A 17 13.66 0.15 -10.80
C CYS A 17 14.62 0.42 -11.97
N MET A 18 14.20 0.25 -13.23
CA MET A 18 15.06 0.62 -14.38
C MET A 18 15.48 2.10 -14.36
N VAL A 19 14.62 2.99 -13.88
CA VAL A 19 14.93 4.43 -13.80
C VAL A 19 15.75 4.76 -12.54
N ILE A 20 15.50 4.05 -11.43
CA ILE A 20 16.10 4.36 -10.12
C ILE A 20 17.45 3.67 -9.93
N ASP A 21 17.52 2.38 -10.27
CA ASP A 21 18.64 1.49 -10.00
C ASP A 21 19.57 1.38 -11.23
N ASP A 22 19.00 1.23 -12.44
CA ASP A 22 19.77 1.14 -13.68
C ASP A 22 20.07 2.52 -14.31
N GLU A 23 19.64 3.61 -13.65
CA GLU A 23 19.78 5.01 -14.07
C GLU A 23 19.31 5.31 -15.51
N CYS A 24 18.44 4.47 -16.07
CA CYS A 24 17.93 4.67 -17.41
C CYS A 24 17.05 5.92 -17.48
N PRO A 25 17.22 6.77 -18.50
CA PRO A 25 16.39 7.95 -18.65
C PRO A 25 14.93 7.55 -18.92
N VAL A 26 14.02 8.28 -18.27
CA VAL A 26 12.55 8.11 -18.41
C VAL A 26 12.08 7.98 -19.86
N PRO A 27 12.50 8.81 -20.85
CA PRO A 27 12.06 8.67 -22.23
C PRO A 27 12.41 7.31 -22.84
N ASP A 28 13.59 6.77 -22.54
CA ASP A 28 14.05 5.49 -23.09
C ASP A 28 13.22 4.34 -22.52
N VAL A 29 13.02 4.33 -21.20
CA VAL A 29 12.17 3.32 -20.54
C VAL A 29 10.72 3.40 -21.05
N CYS A 30 10.20 4.60 -21.31
CA CYS A 30 8.88 4.77 -21.90
C CYS A 30 8.78 4.21 -23.32
N ALA A 31 9.83 4.40 -24.14
CA ALA A 31 9.89 3.87 -25.49
C ALA A 31 10.02 2.34 -25.49
N THR A 32 10.85 1.78 -24.62
CA THR A 32 11.07 0.33 -24.52
C THR A 32 9.84 -0.43 -24.03
N LEU A 33 9.12 0.13 -23.05
CA LEU A 33 7.99 -0.54 -22.39
C LEU A 33 6.61 -0.05 -22.86
N GLU A 34 6.58 0.88 -23.83
CA GLU A 34 5.37 1.53 -24.35
C GLU A 34 4.46 2.14 -23.26
N ILE A 35 5.09 2.76 -22.26
CA ILE A 35 4.42 3.38 -21.11
C ILE A 35 4.32 4.89 -21.34
N GLY A 36 3.21 5.50 -20.92
CA GLY A 36 3.09 6.95 -20.92
C GLY A 36 4.06 7.62 -19.92
N PRO A 37 4.77 8.70 -20.30
CA PRO A 37 5.81 9.31 -19.47
C PRO A 37 5.29 9.82 -18.13
N THR A 38 4.07 10.34 -18.10
CA THR A 38 3.41 10.78 -16.85
C THR A 38 3.16 9.63 -15.89
N ALA A 39 2.82 8.44 -16.41
CA ALA A 39 2.58 7.26 -15.55
C ALA A 39 3.90 6.77 -14.95
N LEU A 40 4.95 6.66 -15.76
CA LEU A 40 6.26 6.21 -15.31
C LEU A 40 6.84 7.14 -14.23
N ARG A 41 6.81 8.46 -14.44
CA ARG A 41 7.27 9.44 -13.44
C ARG A 41 6.55 9.27 -12.09
N ARG A 42 5.22 9.11 -12.11
CA ARG A 42 4.44 8.89 -10.88
C ARG A 42 4.83 7.60 -10.16
N TRP A 43 5.13 6.53 -10.88
CA TRP A 43 5.58 5.27 -10.27
C TRP A 43 6.98 5.40 -9.69
N VAL A 44 7.89 6.08 -10.38
CA VAL A 44 9.25 6.37 -9.90
C VAL A 44 9.19 7.18 -8.61
N ASP A 45 8.42 8.27 -8.58
CA ASP A 45 8.24 9.09 -7.38
C ASP A 45 7.63 8.29 -6.23
N GLN A 46 6.66 7.42 -6.52
CA GLN A 46 6.06 6.56 -5.51
C GLN A 46 7.07 5.55 -4.96
N VAL A 47 7.82 4.84 -5.81
CA VAL A 47 8.83 3.87 -5.37
C VAL A 47 9.94 4.54 -4.56
N ARG A 48 10.40 5.73 -4.95
CA ARG A 48 11.37 6.51 -4.16
C ARG A 48 10.85 6.82 -2.76
N LYS A 49 9.61 7.29 -2.66
CA LYS A 49 8.95 7.58 -1.37
C LYS A 49 8.75 6.33 -0.51
N GLU A 50 8.35 5.21 -1.12
CA GLU A 50 8.20 3.94 -0.42
C GLU A 50 9.53 3.44 0.14
N ARG A 51 10.62 3.51 -0.64
CA ARG A 51 11.97 3.14 -0.19
C ARG A 51 12.51 4.05 0.92
N GLN A 52 12.06 5.30 0.97
CA GLN A 52 12.38 6.25 2.05
C GLN A 52 11.49 6.05 3.29
N GLY A 53 10.60 5.05 3.30
CA GLY A 53 9.65 4.83 4.39
C GLY A 53 8.57 5.91 4.50
N GLN A 54 8.37 6.70 3.45
CA GLN A 54 7.37 7.78 3.38
C GLN A 54 6.27 7.47 2.35
N PRO A 55 5.56 6.32 2.46
CA PRO A 55 4.53 5.95 1.50
C PRO A 55 3.42 6.99 1.45
N VAL A 56 2.92 7.25 0.24
CA VAL A 56 1.79 8.16 0.06
C VAL A 56 0.53 7.53 0.66
N LYS A 57 -0.14 8.26 1.56
CA LYS A 57 -1.39 7.78 2.18
C LYS A 57 -2.45 7.54 1.10
N GLY A 58 -3.15 6.41 1.21
CA GLY A 58 -4.25 6.06 0.30
C GLY A 58 -3.83 5.46 -1.04
N THR A 59 -2.53 5.33 -1.33
CA THR A 59 -2.07 4.61 -2.52
C THR A 59 -1.76 3.15 -2.20
N LYS A 60 -2.05 2.27 -3.17
CA LYS A 60 -1.62 0.86 -3.10
C LYS A 60 -0.10 0.81 -3.26
N ALA A 61 0.56 0.09 -2.35
CA ALA A 61 2.00 -0.08 -2.37
C ALA A 61 2.50 -0.71 -3.69
N ILE A 62 3.56 -0.14 -4.26
CA ILE A 62 4.24 -0.71 -5.43
C ILE A 62 5.28 -1.74 -4.97
N THR A 63 6.10 -1.42 -3.96
CA THR A 63 7.14 -2.29 -3.38
C THR A 63 6.57 -3.37 -2.45
N ASP A 64 7.23 -4.53 -2.36
CA ASP A 64 6.85 -5.68 -1.50
C ASP A 64 6.90 -5.34 -0.03
N GLU A 65 7.98 -4.71 0.38
CA GLU A 65 8.15 -4.23 1.74
C GLU A 65 7.01 -3.30 2.16
N GLN A 66 6.69 -2.28 1.35
CA GLN A 66 5.63 -1.34 1.71
C GLN A 66 4.24 -1.99 1.75
N ARG A 67 4.01 -3.00 0.91
CA ARG A 67 2.78 -3.78 0.93
C ARG A 67 2.66 -4.57 2.23
N GLU A 68 3.73 -5.21 2.65
CA GLU A 68 3.73 -5.97 3.89
C GLU A 68 3.53 -5.05 5.09
N ILE A 69 4.16 -3.87 5.09
CA ILE A 69 3.91 -2.84 6.11
C ILE A 69 2.41 -2.45 6.15
N GLN A 70 1.76 -2.28 5.00
CA GLN A 70 0.32 -1.97 4.96
C GLN A 70 -0.54 -3.13 5.50
N ASN A 71 -0.21 -4.38 5.12
CA ASN A 71 -0.92 -5.57 5.61
C ASN A 71 -0.79 -5.72 7.13
N LEU A 72 0.42 -5.58 7.66
CA LEU A 72 0.70 -5.68 9.09
C LEU A 72 -0.02 -4.59 9.87
N LYS A 73 0.01 -3.33 9.39
CA LYS A 73 -0.75 -2.23 10.01
C LYS A 73 -2.26 -2.51 10.03
N ALA A 74 -2.81 -3.08 8.96
CA ALA A 74 -4.22 -3.45 8.92
C ALA A 74 -4.55 -4.58 9.92
N LYS A 75 -3.67 -5.57 10.05
CA LYS A 75 -3.82 -6.67 11.01
C LYS A 75 -3.77 -6.17 12.46
N ILE A 76 -2.81 -5.30 12.79
CA ILE A 76 -2.71 -4.67 14.11
C ILE A 76 -3.99 -3.92 14.45
N LYS A 77 -4.45 -3.04 13.55
CA LYS A 77 -5.68 -2.26 13.75
C LYS A 77 -6.90 -3.15 14.01
N ARG A 78 -7.00 -4.28 13.28
CA ARG A 78 -8.08 -5.25 13.49
C ARG A 78 -7.99 -5.89 14.88
N MET A 79 -6.81 -6.34 15.28
CA MET A 79 -6.60 -6.95 16.60
C MET A 79 -6.88 -5.97 17.74
N GLU A 80 -6.48 -4.70 17.60
CA GLU A 80 -6.78 -3.64 18.58
C GLU A 80 -8.29 -3.44 18.73
N LEU A 81 -9.02 -3.41 17.62
CA LEU A 81 -10.48 -3.27 17.62
C LEU A 81 -11.18 -4.48 18.26
N GLU A 82 -10.74 -5.70 17.93
CA GLU A 82 -11.25 -6.92 18.55
C GLU A 82 -10.99 -6.94 20.07
N ALA A 83 -9.80 -6.52 20.50
CA ALA A 83 -9.46 -6.41 21.92
C ALA A 83 -10.29 -5.34 22.64
N GLU A 84 -10.57 -4.20 22.00
CA GLU A 84 -11.47 -3.19 22.55
C GLU A 84 -12.91 -3.71 22.72
N ILE A 85 -13.45 -4.40 21.72
CA ILE A 85 -14.78 -4.99 21.79
C ILE A 85 -14.85 -6.00 22.94
N LEU A 86 -13.84 -6.86 23.04
CA LEU A 86 -13.78 -7.86 24.10
C LEU A 86 -13.76 -7.20 25.48
N LYS A 87 -12.90 -6.19 25.70
CA LYS A 87 -12.83 -5.44 26.97
C LYS A 87 -14.17 -4.81 27.33
N LYS A 88 -14.86 -4.20 26.36
CA LYS A 88 -16.18 -3.58 26.57
C LYS A 88 -17.25 -4.63 26.93
N ALA A 89 -17.25 -5.77 26.25
CA ALA A 89 -18.16 -6.87 26.56
C ALA A 89 -17.92 -7.46 27.96
N THR A 90 -16.65 -7.67 28.35
CA THR A 90 -16.31 -8.17 29.70
C THR A 90 -16.70 -7.16 30.78
N ALA A 91 -16.46 -5.87 30.57
CA ALA A 91 -16.88 -4.82 31.51
C ALA A 91 -18.41 -4.79 31.68
N LEU A 92 -19.16 -4.92 30.58
CA LEU A 92 -20.62 -4.97 30.63
C LEU A 92 -21.13 -6.19 31.42
N LEU A 93 -20.55 -7.37 31.19
CA LEU A 93 -20.92 -8.60 31.90
C LEU A 93 -20.60 -8.53 33.40
N MET A 94 -19.49 -7.90 33.79
CA MET A 94 -19.12 -7.77 35.21
C MET A 94 -19.93 -6.70 35.95
N SER A 95 -20.51 -5.73 35.23
CA SER A 95 -21.22 -4.60 35.86
C SER A 95 -22.70 -4.87 36.14
N ASP A 96 -23.25 -6.00 35.67
CA ASP A 96 -24.68 -6.35 35.79
C ASP A 96 -24.85 -7.79 36.34
N PRO A 97 -24.59 -8.04 37.64
CA PRO A 97 -24.81 -9.36 38.23
C PRO A 97 -26.31 -9.75 38.35
N ASP A 98 -27.23 -8.77 38.33
CA ASP A 98 -28.67 -8.99 38.55
C ASP A 98 -29.55 -8.77 37.30
N ARG A 99 -28.98 -8.46 36.13
CA ARG A 99 -29.77 -8.09 34.93
C ARG A 99 -30.51 -9.26 34.25
N PHE A 100 -30.24 -10.49 34.66
CA PHE A 100 -30.90 -11.70 34.16
C PHE A 100 -31.72 -12.45 35.23
N ARG A 101 -32.00 -11.80 36.38
CA ARG A 101 -32.88 -12.35 37.42
C ARG A 101 -34.32 -11.84 37.27
#